data_AF-A0A3N0ZJ31-F1
#
_entry.id   AF-A0A3N0ZJ31-F1
#
_cell.length_a   1.000
_cell.length_b   1.000
_cell.length_c   1.000
_cell.angle_alpha   90.00
_cell.angle_beta   90.00
_cell.angle_gamma   90.00
#
_symmetry.space_group_name_H-M   'P 1'
#
loop_
_entity.id
_entity.type
_entity.pdbx_description
1 polymer ?
#
loop_
_entity_poly.entity_id
_entity_poly.type
_entity_poly.pdbx_seq_one_letter_code
_entity_poly.pdbx_strand_id
1 'polypeptide(L)'
;MKRLLLTITLSVALSGCFSIRTPFIPTNYYYLNQEPLSFKNIAQIETFLVIRDFAVPEELFDNRLMIWFDDGTVQKFNYHRFNSDYADIINNFIFSRMNLSKAFKFGVASFNSAIVPNFILEGKVLEFKALAEKKDKKKNWVQVSIQINLIKYEPISTNKPVVLSQIYSQRIDFEEREYTRIAKSFSKALSLIVDKMILDIQSAIAHYSEE
;
A
#
# COMPACT_ATOMS: atom_id res chain seq x y z
N MET A 1 -21.50 23.74 -66.97
CA MET A 1 -20.24 23.25 -66.35
C MET A 1 -20.03 23.74 -64.91
N LYS A 2 -20.11 25.05 -64.59
CA LYS A 2 -19.92 25.55 -63.21
C LYS A 2 -20.86 24.94 -62.15
N ARG A 3 -22.13 24.69 -62.50
CA ARG A 3 -23.10 24.04 -61.60
C ARG A 3 -22.77 22.57 -61.33
N LEU A 4 -22.22 21.86 -62.32
CA LEU A 4 -21.83 20.44 -62.18
C LEU A 4 -20.60 20.30 -61.27
N LEU A 5 -19.64 21.22 -61.40
CA LEU A 5 -18.44 21.24 -60.56
C LEU A 5 -18.80 21.48 -59.08
N LEU A 6 -19.74 22.38 -58.81
CA LEU A 6 -20.21 22.69 -57.45
C LEU A 6 -20.87 21.48 -56.78
N THR A 7 -21.67 20.71 -57.53
CA THR A 7 -22.35 19.52 -57.01
C THR A 7 -21.34 18.40 -56.67
N ILE A 8 -20.28 18.26 -57.46
CA ILE A 8 -19.21 17.28 -57.22
C ILE A 8 -18.37 17.67 -56.00
N THR A 9 -18.02 18.95 -55.84
CA THR A 9 -17.26 19.40 -54.66
C THR A 9 -18.07 19.25 -53.36
N LEU A 10 -19.38 19.51 -53.41
CA LEU A 10 -20.25 19.38 -52.23
C LEU A 10 -20.45 17.91 -51.82
N SER A 11 -20.49 16.98 -52.77
CA SER A 11 -20.65 15.54 -52.49
C SER A 11 -19.39 14.91 -51.89
N VAL A 12 -18.20 15.35 -52.29
CA VAL A 12 -16.93 14.88 -51.68
C VAL A 12 -16.77 15.39 -50.23
N ALA A 13 -17.23 16.61 -49.93
CA ALA A 13 -17.17 17.16 -48.57
C ALA A 13 -18.08 16.42 -47.56
N LEU A 14 -19.16 15.79 -48.03
CA LEU A 14 -20.11 15.04 -47.20
C LEU A 14 -19.72 13.57 -46.96
N SER A 15 -18.72 13.05 -47.69
CA SER A 15 -18.21 11.66 -47.50
C SER A 15 -17.16 11.50 -46.38
N GLY A 16 -16.81 12.59 -45.68
CA GLY A 16 -15.76 12.61 -44.66
C GLY A 16 -16.22 12.24 -43.24
N CYS A 17 -16.88 11.10 -43.03
CA CYS A 17 -17.06 10.56 -41.67
C CYS A 17 -15.78 9.87 -41.20
N PHE A 18 -14.75 10.65 -40.85
CA PHE A 18 -13.56 10.12 -40.16
C PHE A 18 -13.97 9.72 -38.73
N SER A 19 -14.33 8.46 -38.54
CA SER A 19 -14.42 7.85 -37.20
C SER A 19 -12.99 7.62 -36.71
N ILE A 20 -12.39 8.62 -36.06
CA ILE A 20 -11.17 8.43 -35.27
C ILE A 20 -11.57 7.60 -34.06
N ARG A 21 -11.66 6.28 -34.23
CA ARG A 21 -11.73 5.33 -33.13
C ARG A 21 -10.33 5.24 -32.55
N THR A 22 -10.03 6.09 -31.57
CA THR A 22 -8.83 5.86 -30.75
C THR A 22 -8.94 4.46 -30.15
N PRO A 23 -7.93 3.60 -30.30
CA PRO A 23 -7.97 2.27 -29.72
C PRO A 23 -8.17 2.40 -28.21
N PHE A 24 -9.18 1.72 -27.66
CA PHE A 24 -9.38 1.64 -26.23
C PHE A 24 -8.18 0.92 -25.60
N ILE A 25 -7.47 1.61 -24.72
CA ILE A 25 -6.36 1.02 -23.97
C ILE A 25 -6.91 0.54 -22.62
N PRO A 26 -6.96 -0.78 -22.36
CA PRO A 26 -7.46 -1.29 -21.10
C PRO A 26 -6.53 -0.89 -19.93
N THR A 27 -7.12 -0.65 -18.77
CA THR A 27 -6.37 -0.40 -17.53
C THR A 27 -6.04 -1.74 -16.87
N ASN A 28 -4.76 -1.93 -16.54
CA ASN A 28 -4.28 -3.07 -15.77
C ASN A 28 -4.31 -2.76 -14.28
N TYR A 29 -4.87 -3.69 -13.49
CA TYR A 29 -4.98 -3.58 -12.05
C TYR A 29 -4.01 -4.52 -11.33
N TYR A 30 -3.35 -4.01 -10.30
CA TYR A 30 -2.37 -4.70 -9.48
C TYR A 30 -2.86 -4.84 -8.05
N TYR A 31 -2.45 -5.93 -7.40
CA TYR A 31 -2.86 -6.29 -6.05
C TYR A 31 -1.63 -6.50 -5.17
N LEU A 32 -1.76 -6.15 -3.90
CA LEU A 32 -0.81 -6.56 -2.87
C LEU A 32 -1.24 -7.91 -2.32
N ASN A 33 -0.33 -8.89 -2.36
CA ASN A 33 -0.62 -10.26 -1.94
C ASN A 33 0.14 -10.61 -0.67
N GLN A 34 -0.47 -11.39 0.21
CA GLN A 34 0.19 -11.84 1.43
C GLN A 34 1.27 -12.87 1.08
N GLU A 35 2.52 -12.59 1.44
CA GLU A 35 3.56 -13.62 1.42
C GLU A 35 3.35 -14.58 2.59
N PRO A 36 3.88 -15.83 2.53
CA PRO A 36 3.94 -16.70 3.69
C PRO A 36 4.52 -15.96 4.91
N LEU A 37 3.97 -16.24 6.10
CA LEU A 37 4.52 -15.70 7.35
C LEU A 37 5.97 -16.16 7.51
N SER A 38 6.85 -15.24 7.88
CA SER A 38 8.28 -15.54 8.10
C SER A 38 8.53 -16.40 9.35
N PHE A 39 7.53 -16.51 10.24
CA PHE A 39 7.54 -17.36 11.43
C PHE A 39 6.52 -18.49 11.30
N LYS A 40 6.83 -19.65 11.89
CA LYS A 40 5.98 -20.86 11.82
C LYS A 40 5.15 -21.11 13.07
N ASN A 41 5.68 -20.76 14.24
CA ASN A 41 5.05 -21.03 15.53
C ASN A 41 5.13 -19.76 16.38
N ILE A 42 4.09 -18.93 16.29
CA ILE A 42 3.95 -17.75 17.15
C ILE A 42 3.11 -18.12 18.37
N ALA A 43 3.58 -17.75 19.55
CA ALA A 43 2.77 -17.88 20.76
C ALA A 43 1.54 -16.96 20.66
N GLN A 44 0.44 -17.32 21.29
CA GLN A 44 -0.71 -16.42 21.39
C GLN A 44 -0.62 -15.63 22.70
N ILE A 45 -0.78 -14.31 22.61
CA ILE A 45 -0.92 -13.45 23.79
C ILE A 45 -2.40 -13.19 24.09
N GLU A 46 -2.77 -13.19 25.36
CA GLU A 46 -4.15 -12.96 25.84
C GLU A 46 -4.51 -11.48 25.74
N THR A 47 -4.71 -11.01 24.51
CA THR A 47 -4.87 -9.60 24.20
C THR A 47 -5.81 -9.43 23.03
N PHE A 48 -6.63 -8.39 23.11
CA PHE A 48 -7.41 -7.83 22.02
C PHE A 48 -6.70 -6.56 21.50
N LEU A 49 -6.32 -6.56 20.23
CA LEU A 49 -5.65 -5.44 19.57
C LEU A 49 -6.65 -4.69 18.68
N VAL A 50 -6.74 -3.38 18.84
CA VAL A 50 -7.43 -2.51 17.88
C VAL A 50 -6.40 -1.80 17.01
N ILE A 51 -6.62 -1.81 15.70
CA ILE A 51 -5.79 -1.13 14.72
C ILE A 51 -6.54 0.13 14.24
N ARG A 52 -5.90 1.29 14.39
CA ARG A 52 -6.29 2.52 13.70
C ARG A 52 -5.69 2.54 12.31
N ASP A 53 -6.37 3.21 11.39
CA ASP A 53 -5.86 3.41 10.05
C ASP A 53 -4.52 4.15 10.10
N PHE A 54 -3.54 3.57 9.42
CA PHE A 54 -2.24 4.14 9.23
C PHE A 54 -2.37 5.37 8.34
N ALA A 55 -1.86 6.50 8.81
CA ALA A 55 -1.80 7.70 8.00
C ALA A 55 -0.88 7.48 6.79
N VAL A 56 -1.36 7.79 5.59
CA VAL A 56 -0.60 7.63 4.34
C VAL A 56 -0.26 9.02 3.78
N PRO A 57 0.98 9.24 3.28
CA PRO A 57 1.38 10.52 2.70
C PRO A 57 0.45 10.98 1.57
N GLU A 58 0.15 12.28 1.55
CA GLU A 58 -0.74 12.87 0.53
C GLU A 58 -0.24 12.66 -0.90
N GLU A 59 1.07 12.50 -1.12
CA GLU A 59 1.64 12.19 -2.44
C GLU A 59 1.12 10.86 -3.04
N LEU A 60 0.55 9.99 -2.21
CA LEU A 60 -0.05 8.70 -2.58
C LEU A 60 -1.58 8.75 -2.69
N PHE A 61 -2.18 9.94 -2.90
CA PHE A 61 -3.64 10.12 -2.97
C PHE A 61 -4.34 9.41 -4.13
N ASP A 62 -3.62 9.03 -5.19
CA ASP A 62 -4.19 8.38 -6.37
C ASP A 62 -3.70 6.94 -6.51
N ASN A 63 -4.54 6.03 -7.02
CA ASN A 63 -4.17 4.61 -7.18
C ASN A 63 -3.23 4.28 -8.35
N ARG A 64 -2.65 5.26 -9.07
CA ARG A 64 -1.75 4.95 -10.18
C ARG A 64 -0.43 4.41 -9.66
N LEU A 65 0.13 3.48 -10.40
CA LEU A 65 1.51 3.07 -10.18
C LEU A 65 2.42 4.27 -10.48
N MET A 66 3.38 4.51 -9.59
CA MET A 66 4.33 5.60 -9.68
C MET A 66 5.75 5.08 -9.53
N ILE A 67 6.69 5.65 -10.32
CA ILE A 67 8.13 5.43 -10.16
C ILE A 67 8.79 6.78 -9.91
N TRP A 68 9.57 6.86 -8.83
CA TRP A 68 10.41 8.01 -8.50
C TRP A 68 11.82 7.75 -9.03
N PHE A 69 12.33 8.71 -9.78
CA PHE A 69 13.70 8.66 -10.30
C PHE A 69 14.66 9.42 -9.41
N ASP A 70 15.93 9.03 -9.50
CA ASP A 70 17.07 9.66 -8.83
C ASP A 70 17.27 11.15 -9.17
N ASP A 71 16.75 11.61 -10.31
CA ASP A 71 16.74 13.02 -10.71
C ASP A 71 15.57 13.84 -10.11
N GLY A 72 14.78 13.23 -9.22
CA GLY A 72 13.61 13.85 -8.58
C GLY A 72 12.34 13.81 -9.43
N THR A 73 12.38 13.28 -10.65
CA THR A 73 11.18 13.15 -11.48
C THR A 73 10.30 11.98 -11.03
N VAL A 74 8.99 12.12 -11.21
CA VAL A 74 8.01 11.06 -10.91
C VAL A 74 7.23 10.71 -12.16
N GLN A 75 7.26 9.44 -12.54
CA GLN A 75 6.45 8.92 -13.64
C GLN A 75 5.20 8.23 -13.10
N LYS A 76 4.03 8.77 -13.44
CA LYS A 76 2.72 8.18 -13.14
C LYS A 76 2.19 7.42 -14.35
N PHE A 77 1.77 6.17 -14.18
CA PHE A 77 1.30 5.33 -15.27
C PHE A 77 -0.24 5.32 -15.37
N ASN A 78 -0.80 5.92 -16.43
CA ASN A 78 -2.25 6.13 -16.56
C ASN A 78 -3.09 4.84 -16.63
N TYR A 79 -2.53 3.78 -17.22
CA TYR A 79 -3.19 2.49 -17.44
C TYR A 79 -2.67 1.38 -16.52
N HIS A 80 -1.91 1.73 -15.48
CA HIS A 80 -1.39 0.78 -14.50
C HIS A 80 -1.72 1.29 -13.10
N ARG A 81 -2.63 0.59 -12.41
CA ARG A 81 -3.20 1.06 -11.15
C ARG A 81 -3.25 -0.04 -10.11
N PHE A 82 -3.12 0.31 -8.84
CA PHE A 82 -3.58 -0.57 -7.78
C PHE A 82 -5.11 -0.71 -7.84
N ASN A 83 -5.62 -1.83 -7.36
CA ASN A 83 -7.05 -2.15 -7.37
C ASN A 83 -7.89 -1.25 -6.44
N SER A 84 -7.26 -0.57 -5.48
CA SER A 84 -7.83 0.52 -4.68
C SER A 84 -6.75 1.57 -4.39
N ASP A 85 -7.10 2.65 -3.70
CA ASP A 85 -6.15 3.70 -3.34
C ASP A 85 -5.09 3.18 -2.34
N TYR A 86 -3.95 3.87 -2.26
CA TYR A 86 -2.81 3.43 -1.44
C TYR A 86 -3.17 3.29 0.03
N ALA A 87 -3.99 4.20 0.56
CA ALA A 87 -4.46 4.12 1.94
C ALA A 87 -5.21 2.81 2.21
N ASP A 88 -6.15 2.45 1.34
CA ASP A 88 -6.96 1.24 1.49
C ASP A 88 -6.13 -0.02 1.34
N ILE A 89 -5.28 -0.11 0.29
CA ILE A 89 -4.47 -1.33 0.09
C ILE A 89 -3.49 -1.55 1.23
N ILE A 90 -2.86 -0.50 1.76
CA ILE A 90 -1.87 -0.64 2.85
C ILE A 90 -2.57 -1.02 4.15
N ASN A 91 -3.65 -0.33 4.52
CA ASN A 91 -4.39 -0.63 5.75
C ASN A 91 -5.00 -2.02 5.72
N ASN A 92 -5.66 -2.40 4.62
CA ASN A 92 -6.21 -3.74 4.46
C ASN A 92 -5.12 -4.81 4.50
N PHE A 93 -3.94 -4.55 3.92
CA PHE A 93 -2.82 -5.48 3.94
C PHE A 93 -2.33 -5.72 5.38
N ILE A 94 -2.08 -4.65 6.14
CA ILE A 94 -1.61 -4.72 7.53
C ILE A 94 -2.66 -5.41 8.39
N PHE A 95 -3.93 -4.99 8.32
CA PHE A 95 -5.02 -5.58 9.08
C PHE A 95 -5.20 -7.08 8.79
N SER A 96 -5.19 -7.47 7.51
CA SER A 96 -5.31 -8.86 7.10
C SER A 96 -4.15 -9.69 7.62
N ARG A 97 -2.92 -9.19 7.52
CA ARG A 97 -1.72 -9.92 7.96
C ARG A 97 -1.66 -10.08 9.48
N MET A 98 -2.05 -9.05 10.22
CA MET A 98 -2.20 -9.10 11.69
C MET A 98 -3.17 -10.20 12.10
N ASN A 99 -4.32 -10.31 11.42
CA ASN A 99 -5.28 -11.40 11.66
C ASN A 99 -4.73 -12.77 11.24
N LEU A 100 -4.08 -12.87 10.08
CA LEU A 100 -3.48 -14.11 9.58
C LEU A 100 -2.43 -14.70 10.53
N SER A 101 -1.72 -13.84 11.26
CA SER A 101 -0.71 -14.27 12.24
C SER A 101 -1.28 -15.08 13.40
N LYS A 102 -2.55 -14.86 13.76
CA LYS A 102 -3.19 -15.41 14.97
C LYS A 102 -2.41 -15.15 16.27
N ALA A 103 -1.58 -14.11 16.29
CA ALA A 103 -0.73 -13.72 17.41
C ALA A 103 -1.52 -13.26 18.66
N PHE A 104 -2.75 -12.78 18.47
CA PHE A 104 -3.60 -12.19 19.51
C PHE A 104 -4.82 -13.08 19.77
N LYS A 105 -4.90 -13.68 20.96
CA LYS A 105 -5.90 -14.71 21.30
C LYS A 105 -7.33 -14.20 21.19
N PHE A 106 -7.59 -12.97 21.65
CA PHE A 106 -8.94 -12.40 21.63
C PHE A 106 -9.27 -11.72 20.30
N GLY A 107 -8.28 -11.54 19.42
CA GLY A 107 -8.45 -11.08 18.06
C GLY A 107 -7.87 -9.69 17.79
N VAL A 108 -8.05 -9.28 16.54
CA VAL A 108 -7.63 -7.98 16.01
C VAL A 108 -8.84 -7.35 15.33
N ALA A 109 -9.18 -6.11 15.69
CA ALA A 109 -10.28 -5.38 15.05
C ALA A 109 -9.86 -3.99 14.57
N SER A 110 -10.66 -3.43 13.66
CA SER A 110 -10.52 -2.03 13.26
C SER A 110 -11.03 -1.10 14.37
N PHE A 111 -10.63 0.16 14.30
CA PHE A 111 -11.01 1.19 15.28
C PHE A 111 -12.53 1.41 15.42
N ASN A 112 -13.32 1.04 14.41
CA ASN A 112 -14.78 1.18 14.43
C ASN A 112 -15.49 0.05 15.21
N SER A 113 -14.74 -0.88 15.79
CA SER A 113 -15.30 -1.95 16.62
C SER A 113 -15.82 -1.42 17.96
N ALA A 114 -16.93 -1.99 18.44
CA ALA A 114 -17.47 -1.71 19.78
C ALA A 114 -16.69 -2.42 20.91
N ILE A 115 -15.68 -3.22 20.57
CA ILE A 115 -14.91 -4.00 21.55
C ILE A 115 -13.92 -3.08 22.27
N VAL A 116 -13.87 -3.20 23.60
CA VAL A 116 -12.88 -2.50 24.44
C VAL A 116 -11.52 -3.17 24.26
N PRO A 117 -10.51 -2.48 23.68
CA PRO A 117 -9.21 -3.09 23.43
C PRO A 117 -8.36 -3.18 24.70
N ASN A 118 -7.37 -4.06 24.68
CA ASN A 118 -6.26 -3.98 25.63
C ASN A 118 -5.18 -3.01 25.13
N PHE A 119 -4.93 -3.00 23.82
CA PHE A 119 -3.96 -2.11 23.18
C PHE A 119 -4.51 -1.55 21.87
N ILE A 120 -4.05 -0.35 21.52
CA ILE A 120 -4.33 0.32 20.26
C ILE A 120 -3.01 0.43 19.48
N LEU A 121 -3.01 -0.07 18.26
CA LEU A 121 -1.94 0.16 17.29
C LEU A 121 -2.34 1.33 16.39
N GLU A 122 -1.45 2.30 16.29
CA GLU A 122 -1.54 3.38 15.31
C GLU A 122 -0.21 3.51 14.57
N GLY A 123 -0.23 4.12 13.40
CA GLY A 123 0.98 4.30 12.64
C GLY A 123 0.84 5.28 11.51
N LYS A 124 1.96 5.52 10.84
CA LYS A 124 2.03 6.30 9.62
C LYS A 124 3.03 5.69 8.65
N VAL A 125 2.66 5.67 7.39
CA VAL A 125 3.56 5.33 6.30
C VAL A 125 4.48 6.53 6.08
N LEU A 126 5.78 6.30 6.20
CA LEU A 126 6.81 7.31 5.93
C LEU A 126 7.22 7.28 4.46
N GLU A 127 7.38 6.07 3.92
CA GLU A 127 7.76 5.85 2.53
C GLU A 127 6.99 4.67 1.97
N PHE A 128 6.51 4.81 0.73
CA PHE A 128 5.93 3.73 -0.06
C PHE A 128 6.18 4.02 -1.53
N LYS A 129 7.43 3.83 -1.97
CA LYS A 129 7.91 4.30 -3.27
C LYS A 129 8.56 3.18 -4.06
N ALA A 130 8.29 3.14 -5.36
CA ALA A 130 9.11 2.40 -6.31
C ALA A 130 10.15 3.36 -6.87
N LEU A 131 11.43 3.04 -6.70
CA LEU A 131 12.55 3.87 -7.09
C LEU A 131 13.34 3.21 -8.21
N ALA A 132 13.91 4.05 -9.08
CA ALA A 132 14.73 3.59 -10.18
C ALA A 132 15.78 4.63 -10.57
N GLU A 133 16.97 4.19 -11.01
CA GLU A 133 17.95 5.11 -11.61
C GLU A 133 17.57 5.43 -13.07
N LYS A 134 17.48 6.70 -13.47
CA LYS A 134 17.03 7.04 -14.83
C LYS A 134 17.93 6.48 -15.93
N LYS A 135 19.24 6.45 -15.69
CA LYS A 135 20.27 5.98 -16.63
C LYS A 135 20.51 4.47 -16.55
N ASP A 136 20.42 3.88 -15.36
CA ASP A 136 20.62 2.45 -15.14
C ASP A 136 19.28 1.73 -14.93
N LYS A 137 18.81 1.06 -16.00
CA LYS A 137 17.55 0.31 -15.96
C LYS A 137 17.57 -0.91 -15.05
N LYS A 138 18.74 -1.35 -14.57
CA LYS A 138 18.88 -2.54 -13.71
C LYS A 138 18.79 -2.22 -12.23
N LYS A 139 18.90 -0.94 -11.85
CA LYS A 139 18.82 -0.52 -10.45
C LYS A 139 17.44 0.02 -10.15
N ASN A 140 16.59 -0.88 -9.68
CA ASN A 140 15.24 -0.57 -9.25
C ASN A 140 14.96 -1.26 -7.93
N TRP A 141 14.23 -0.59 -7.06
CA TRP A 141 13.83 -1.15 -5.77
C TRP A 141 12.52 -0.52 -5.32
N VAL A 142 11.80 -1.20 -4.43
CA VAL A 142 10.79 -0.53 -3.61
C VAL A 142 11.38 -0.22 -2.26
N GLN A 143 10.97 0.92 -1.71
CA GLN A 143 11.29 1.35 -0.36
C GLN A 143 9.97 1.54 0.38
N VAL A 144 9.82 0.80 1.48
CA VAL A 144 8.68 0.93 2.38
C VAL A 144 9.20 1.22 3.78
N SER A 145 8.69 2.29 4.38
CA SER A 145 9.02 2.69 5.75
C SER A 145 7.74 3.01 6.50
N ILE A 146 7.54 2.40 7.67
CA ILE A 146 6.33 2.55 8.49
C ILE A 146 6.74 2.81 9.93
N GLN A 147 6.23 3.91 10.50
CA GLN A 147 6.30 4.16 11.94
C GLN A 147 5.04 3.64 12.62
N ILE A 148 5.20 3.04 13.80
CA ILE A 148 4.08 2.65 14.66
C ILE A 148 4.22 3.22 16.06
N ASN A 149 3.08 3.31 16.74
CA ASN A 149 2.98 3.38 18.18
C ASN A 149 1.99 2.31 18.66
N LEU A 150 2.39 1.53 19.67
CA LEU A 150 1.50 0.67 20.43
C LEU A 150 1.16 1.37 21.75
N ILE A 151 -0.12 1.52 22.01
CA ILE A 151 -0.62 2.28 23.15
C ILE A 151 -1.45 1.34 24.03
N LYS A 152 -1.19 1.34 25.34
CA LYS A 152 -2.07 0.63 26.30
C LYS A 152 -3.40 1.37 26.39
N TYR A 153 -4.49 0.65 26.29
CA TYR A 153 -5.81 1.24 26.51
C TYR A 153 -6.15 1.27 28.00
N GLU A 154 -6.41 2.47 28.51
CA GLU A 154 -6.88 2.71 29.88
C GLU A 154 -8.17 3.55 29.82
N PRO A 155 -9.34 3.02 30.23
CA PRO A 155 -10.62 3.72 30.03
C PRO A 155 -10.76 5.05 30.78
N ILE A 156 -10.06 5.21 31.90
CA ILE A 156 -10.25 6.31 32.87
C ILE A 156 -9.06 7.28 32.88
N SER A 157 -7.97 6.91 32.20
CA SER A 157 -6.71 7.67 32.23
C SER A 157 -6.59 8.57 31.01
N THR A 158 -6.19 9.82 31.25
CA THR A 158 -5.70 10.70 30.16
C THR A 158 -4.28 10.36 29.76
N ASN A 159 -3.56 9.59 30.58
CA ASN A 159 -2.26 9.06 30.25
C ASN A 159 -2.43 7.82 29.37
N LYS A 160 -1.87 7.88 28.16
CA LYS A 160 -1.89 6.79 27.20
C LYS A 160 -0.45 6.31 27.03
N PRO A 161 0.04 5.41 27.88
CA PRO A 161 1.43 5.04 27.85
C PRO A 161 1.73 4.36 26.51
N VAL A 162 2.75 4.90 25.84
CA VAL A 162 3.29 4.31 24.62
C VAL A 162 4.19 3.16 25.05
N VAL A 163 3.77 1.94 24.70
CA VAL A 163 4.42 0.69 25.07
C VAL A 163 5.49 0.31 24.04
N LEU A 164 5.31 0.75 22.79
CA LEU A 164 6.27 0.58 21.71
C LEU A 164 6.16 1.77 20.77
N SER A 165 7.28 2.36 20.38
CA SER A 165 7.37 3.29 19.24
C SER A 165 8.56 2.89 18.39
N GLN A 166 8.32 2.56 17.13
CA GLN A 166 9.35 1.99 16.27
C GLN A 166 9.13 2.35 14.81
N ILE A 167 10.23 2.47 14.05
CA ILE A 167 10.21 2.60 12.60
C ILE A 167 10.74 1.30 11.98
N TYR A 168 9.98 0.75 11.04
CA TYR A 168 10.38 -0.39 10.24
C TYR A 168 10.59 0.05 8.79
N SER A 169 11.72 -0.33 8.22
CA SER A 169 12.05 -0.04 6.83
C SER A 169 12.48 -1.30 6.09
N GLN A 170 12.01 -1.45 4.85
CA GLN A 170 12.42 -2.52 3.96
C GLN A 170 12.69 -2.00 2.56
N ARG A 171 13.79 -2.48 1.99
CA ARG A 171 14.18 -2.29 0.60
C ARG A 171 14.13 -3.63 -0.12
N ILE A 172 13.41 -3.69 -1.23
CA ILE A 172 13.36 -4.90 -2.08
C ILE A 172 13.77 -4.51 -3.50
N ASP A 173 14.97 -4.93 -3.88
CA ASP A 173 15.49 -4.75 -5.25
C ASP A 173 14.76 -5.64 -6.26
N PHE A 174 14.65 -5.18 -7.50
CA PHE A 174 14.10 -5.94 -8.62
C PHE A 174 14.75 -5.54 -9.96
N GLU A 175 15.02 -6.53 -10.80
CA GLU A 175 15.87 -6.36 -11.99
C GLU A 175 15.14 -5.68 -13.17
N GLU A 176 13.84 -5.95 -13.33
CA GLU A 176 13.05 -5.44 -14.45
C GLU A 176 11.94 -4.49 -13.96
N ARG A 177 11.76 -3.35 -14.64
CA ARG A 177 10.66 -2.39 -14.40
C ARG A 177 9.31 -2.90 -14.88
N GLU A 178 9.06 -4.19 -14.74
CA GLU A 178 7.76 -4.77 -14.99
C GLU A 178 6.81 -4.37 -13.84
N TYR A 179 5.67 -3.79 -14.17
CA TYR A 179 4.71 -3.30 -13.18
C TYR A 179 4.23 -4.38 -12.21
N THR A 180 4.15 -5.64 -12.66
CA THR A 180 3.82 -6.80 -11.81
C THR A 180 4.90 -7.03 -10.74
N ARG A 181 6.17 -6.79 -11.07
CA ARG A 181 7.31 -6.93 -10.15
C ARG A 181 7.27 -5.86 -9.07
N ILE A 182 6.87 -4.64 -9.40
CA ILE A 182 6.70 -3.56 -8.42
C ILE A 182 5.67 -3.96 -7.35
N ALA A 183 4.49 -4.42 -7.75
CA ALA A 183 3.45 -4.85 -6.81
C ALA A 183 3.89 -6.05 -5.95
N LYS A 184 4.61 -7.01 -6.53
CA LYS A 184 5.21 -8.14 -5.79
C LYS A 184 6.26 -7.69 -4.79
N SER A 185 7.12 -6.75 -5.17
CA SER A 185 8.16 -6.22 -4.28
C SER A 185 7.55 -5.46 -3.11
N PHE A 186 6.48 -4.67 -3.33
CA PHE A 186 5.72 -4.04 -2.24
C PHE A 186 5.07 -5.07 -1.31
N SER A 187 4.45 -6.11 -1.89
CA SER A 187 3.86 -7.23 -1.15
C SER A 187 4.87 -7.88 -0.20
N LYS A 188 6.08 -8.14 -0.70
CA LYS A 188 7.19 -8.69 0.08
C LYS A 188 7.68 -7.72 1.16
N ALA A 189 7.86 -6.44 0.82
CA ALA A 189 8.33 -5.42 1.78
C ALA A 189 7.35 -5.27 2.96
N LEU A 190 6.05 -5.12 2.68
CA LEU A 190 5.02 -5.05 3.72
C LEU A 190 4.94 -6.34 4.54
N SER A 191 5.04 -7.51 3.90
CA SER A 191 5.03 -8.79 4.60
C SER A 191 6.13 -8.87 5.66
N LEU A 192 7.36 -8.50 5.27
CA LEU A 192 8.51 -8.50 6.17
C LEU A 192 8.37 -7.46 7.30
N ILE A 193 7.90 -6.25 6.97
CA ILE A 193 7.67 -5.20 7.97
C ILE A 193 6.64 -5.65 8.99
N VAL A 194 5.49 -6.12 8.54
CA VAL A 194 4.38 -6.44 9.43
C VAL A 194 4.68 -7.70 10.25
N ASP A 195 5.41 -8.67 9.71
CA ASP A 195 5.86 -9.81 10.51
C ASP A 195 6.78 -9.38 11.66
N LYS A 196 7.74 -8.51 11.37
CA LYS A 196 8.63 -7.97 12.40
C LYS A 196 7.85 -7.14 13.43
N MET A 197 6.89 -6.33 12.95
CA MET A 197 5.97 -5.56 13.77
C MET A 197 5.19 -6.44 14.75
N ILE A 198 4.64 -7.56 14.28
CA ILE A 198 3.90 -8.51 15.12
C ILE A 198 4.78 -9.05 16.25
N LEU A 199 6.00 -9.51 15.93
CA LEU A 199 6.94 -10.06 16.91
C LEU A 199 7.36 -9.02 17.97
N ASP A 200 7.59 -7.79 17.54
CA ASP A 200 7.99 -6.71 18.44
C ASP A 200 6.83 -6.23 19.31
N ILE A 201 5.60 -6.19 18.77
CA ILE A 201 4.38 -5.91 19.55
C ILE A 201 4.17 -6.97 20.63
N GLN A 202 4.28 -8.26 20.29
CA GLN A 202 4.15 -9.33 21.28
C GLN A 202 5.19 -9.22 22.38
N SER A 203 6.44 -8.97 21.99
CA SER A 203 7.55 -8.80 22.94
C SER A 203 7.28 -7.62 23.86
N ALA A 204 6.86 -6.47 23.32
CA ALA A 204 6.56 -5.28 24.10
C ALA A 204 5.39 -5.50 25.08
N ILE A 205 4.34 -6.21 24.66
CA ILE A 205 3.19 -6.54 25.52
C ILE A 205 3.60 -7.48 26.66
N ALA A 206 4.44 -8.48 26.38
CA ALA A 206 4.92 -9.41 27.38
C ALA A 206 5.73 -8.69 28.48
N HIS A 207 6.69 -7.85 28.10
CA HIS A 207 7.49 -7.09 29.06
C HIS A 207 6.64 -6.11 29.88
N TYR A 208 5.69 -5.42 29.25
CA TYR A 208 4.80 -4.49 29.96
C TYR A 208 3.86 -5.20 30.96
N SER A 209 3.58 -6.49 30.78
CA SER A 209 2.70 -7.24 31.68
C SER A 209 3.43 -7.79 32.92
N GLU A 210 4.76 -7.69 32.96
CA GLU A 210 5.61 -8.11 34.09
C GLU A 210 5.95 -6.96 35.06
N GLU A 211 5.72 -5.71 34.66
CA GLU A 211 5.90 -4.49 35.46
C GLU A 211 4.62 -4.11 36.22
#